data_AF-A0A914YGS8-F1
#
_entry.id   AF-A0A914YGS8-F1
#
_cell.length_a   1.000
_cell.length_b   1.000
_cell.length_c   1.000
_cell.angle_alpha   90.00
_cell.angle_beta   90.00
_cell.angle_gamma   90.00
#
_symmetry.space_group_name_H-M   'P 1'
#
loop_
_entity.id
_entity.type
_entity.pdbx_description
1 polymer ?
#
loop_
_entity_poly.entity_id
_entity_poly.type
_entity_poly.pdbx_seq_one_letter_code
_entity_poly.pdbx_strand_id
1 'polypeptide(L)'
;MAKFVVTFLYVNRTPACIDVTKLFEENGLLAAIPDITVSACKVNHTSDAGGYIITTKGSKSRKLVFSGDTTPCDLLIEAGKDADVLVHEATFDDDREIEAQKKRHSTMRQAVNVGKAMNAKHIILTHFSARYPKVPTLPQYLDENNVGISMDNLVVSMDSLPKLSKLNEIWRIVYEEELFNIETRNYAKGIKALKDSVTTTTITAAATEDDTATPPQPLSEPPAKKRAFGNNGDTS
;
A
#
# COMPACT_ATOMS: atom_id res chain seq x y z
N MET A 1 -34.12 1.46 -11.65
CA MET A 1 -32.71 1.09 -11.41
C MET A 1 -31.89 2.37 -11.37
N ALA A 2 -31.29 2.71 -10.22
CA ALA A 2 -30.34 3.83 -10.17
C ALA A 2 -29.03 3.38 -10.81
N LYS A 3 -28.56 4.13 -11.81
CA LYS A 3 -27.24 3.96 -12.44
C LYS A 3 -26.36 5.09 -11.91
N PHE A 4 -25.19 4.76 -11.38
CA PHE A 4 -24.23 5.74 -10.88
C PHE A 4 -23.19 6.01 -11.96
N VAL A 5 -22.99 7.29 -12.33
CA VAL A 5 -21.90 7.76 -13.18
C VAL A 5 -21.09 8.72 -12.32
N VAL A 6 -19.82 8.42 -12.09
CA VAL A 6 -18.92 9.24 -11.25
C VAL A 6 -18.12 10.17 -12.16
N THR A 7 -18.36 11.47 -12.04
CA THR A 7 -17.54 12.52 -12.66
C THR A 7 -16.72 13.20 -11.57
N PHE A 8 -15.40 13.26 -11.73
CA PHE A 8 -14.48 13.87 -10.76
C PHE A 8 -14.66 15.39 -10.72
N LEU A 9 -15.04 15.95 -9.56
CA LEU A 9 -15.08 17.39 -9.31
C LEU A 9 -13.91 17.81 -8.39
N TYR A 10 -13.19 18.84 -8.83
CA TYR A 10 -12.03 19.42 -8.15
C TYR A 10 -12.50 20.37 -7.04
N VAL A 11 -11.95 20.27 -5.82
CA VAL A 11 -12.33 21.14 -4.69
C VAL A 11 -11.08 21.66 -3.97
N ASN A 12 -10.96 23.00 -3.87
CA ASN A 12 -9.86 23.70 -3.20
C ASN A 12 -10.09 23.81 -1.66
N ARG A 13 -9.09 23.37 -0.88
CA ARG A 13 -8.69 23.66 0.53
C ARG A 13 -9.74 23.68 1.70
N THR A 14 -9.67 22.61 2.53
CA THR A 14 -10.05 22.39 3.98
C THR A 14 -11.48 22.74 4.47
N PRO A 15 -12.20 21.88 5.26
CA PRO A 15 -11.75 21.01 6.38
C PRO A 15 -12.10 19.50 6.23
N ALA A 16 -11.91 18.72 7.31
CA ALA A 16 -11.90 17.25 7.40
C ALA A 16 -13.09 16.48 6.80
N CYS A 17 -14.24 17.13 6.63
CA CYS A 17 -15.28 16.67 5.72
C CYS A 17 -15.90 17.85 4.97
N ILE A 18 -15.93 17.80 3.64
CA ILE A 18 -16.62 18.77 2.79
C ILE A 18 -17.96 18.16 2.41
N ASP A 19 -19.05 18.76 2.88
CA ASP A 19 -20.38 18.45 2.36
C ASP A 19 -20.48 19.00 0.94
N VAL A 20 -20.33 18.14 -0.06
CA VAL A 20 -20.33 18.58 -1.46
C VAL A 20 -21.72 19.08 -1.88
N THR A 21 -22.78 18.82 -1.09
CA THR A 21 -24.09 19.46 -1.31
C THR A 21 -24.03 20.98 -1.23
N LYS A 22 -23.12 21.53 -0.41
CA LYS A 22 -22.87 22.97 -0.33
C LYS A 22 -22.04 23.51 -1.49
N LEU A 23 -21.16 22.68 -2.06
CA LEU A 23 -20.43 23.03 -3.29
C LEU A 23 -21.34 23.07 -4.51
N PHE A 24 -22.42 22.27 -4.51
CA PHE A 24 -23.43 22.25 -5.58
C PHE A 24 -24.34 23.49 -5.56
N GLU A 25 -24.37 24.27 -4.46
CA GLU A 25 -25.14 25.52 -4.38
C GLU A 25 -24.42 26.71 -5.04
N GLU A 26 -23.08 26.74 -5.06
CA GLU A 26 -22.32 27.93 -5.50
C GLU A 26 -21.98 27.98 -7.00
N ASN A 27 -22.03 26.87 -7.75
CA ASN A 27 -21.56 26.84 -9.15
C ASN A 27 -22.47 26.11 -10.15
N GLY A 28 -23.79 26.30 -10.04
CA GLY A 28 -24.72 26.14 -11.17
C GLY A 28 -24.70 24.79 -11.93
N LEU A 29 -25.54 23.86 -11.44
CA LEU A 29 -26.23 22.77 -12.18
C LEU A 29 -25.51 21.38 -12.21
N LEU A 30 -26.09 20.23 -11.78
CA LEU A 30 -27.50 19.82 -11.58
C LEU A 30 -27.65 18.69 -10.51
N ALA A 31 -28.82 18.72 -9.86
CA ALA A 31 -29.47 17.72 -8.98
C ALA A 31 -29.11 17.73 -7.47
N ALA A 32 -29.79 18.61 -6.73
CA ALA A 32 -30.13 18.31 -5.34
C ALA A 32 -31.04 17.07 -5.34
N ILE A 33 -30.47 15.88 -5.15
CA ILE A 33 -31.25 14.66 -4.98
C ILE A 33 -31.73 14.70 -3.53
N PRO A 34 -33.02 14.93 -3.25
CA PRO A 34 -33.52 15.23 -1.89
C PRO A 34 -33.10 14.18 -0.85
N ASP A 35 -32.93 12.95 -1.34
CA ASP A 35 -32.64 11.75 -0.58
C ASP A 35 -31.18 11.28 -0.69
N ILE A 36 -30.23 12.12 -1.14
CA ILE A 36 -28.81 11.76 -1.15
C ILE A 36 -28.01 12.88 -0.50
N THR A 37 -27.12 12.49 0.40
CA THR A 37 -26.07 13.34 0.95
C THR A 37 -24.74 12.85 0.45
N VAL A 38 -23.84 13.77 0.14
CA VAL A 38 -22.49 13.43 -0.26
C VAL A 38 -21.53 14.28 0.57
N SER A 39 -20.60 13.62 1.24
CA SER A 39 -19.50 14.28 1.94
C SER A 39 -18.17 13.77 1.38
N ALA A 40 -17.12 14.55 1.52
CA ALA A 40 -15.77 14.19 1.10
C ALA A 40 -14.81 14.35 2.27
N CYS A 41 -13.86 13.45 2.48
CA CYS A 41 -12.82 13.59 3.49
C CYS A 41 -11.43 13.65 2.84
N LYS A 42 -10.48 14.24 3.54
CA LYS A 42 -9.10 14.30 3.06
C LYS A 42 -8.47 12.89 3.12
N VAL A 43 -7.78 12.51 2.04
CA VAL A 43 -7.07 11.22 1.97
C VAL A 43 -5.58 11.39 1.68
N ASN A 44 -4.82 10.32 1.89
CA ASN A 44 -3.36 10.31 1.91
C ASN A 44 -2.77 10.05 0.51
N HIS A 45 -2.84 11.05 -0.38
CA HIS A 45 -2.28 10.97 -1.73
C HIS A 45 -1.66 12.29 -2.20
N THR A 46 -2.39 13.16 -2.91
CA THR A 46 -1.96 14.53 -3.27
C THR A 46 -2.67 15.57 -2.41
N SER A 47 -2.32 16.86 -2.55
CA SER A 47 -2.96 17.97 -1.81
C SER A 47 -4.47 18.05 -2.01
N ASP A 48 -4.98 17.59 -3.15
CA ASP A 48 -6.37 17.76 -3.57
C ASP A 48 -7.13 16.44 -3.65
N ALA A 49 -6.48 15.33 -3.30
CA ALA A 49 -7.13 14.03 -3.21
C ALA A 49 -8.15 13.97 -2.06
N GLY A 50 -9.32 13.38 -2.34
CA GLY A 50 -10.39 13.16 -1.37
C GLY A 50 -11.08 11.82 -1.59
N GLY A 51 -11.59 11.25 -0.50
CA GLY A 51 -12.51 10.11 -0.51
C GLY A 51 -13.94 10.61 -0.30
N TYR A 52 -14.92 9.94 -0.88
CA TYR A 52 -16.31 10.39 -0.91
C TYR A 52 -17.24 9.41 -0.19
N ILE A 53 -18.17 9.94 0.58
CA ILE A 53 -19.18 9.19 1.34
C ILE A 53 -20.54 9.66 0.85
N ILE A 54 -21.28 8.75 0.22
CA ILE A 54 -22.60 8.98 -0.34
C ILE A 54 -23.61 8.23 0.54
N THR A 55 -24.53 8.96 1.17
CA THR A 55 -25.58 8.35 2.01
C THR A 55 -26.96 8.66 1.46
N THR A 56 -27.77 7.63 1.22
CA THR A 56 -29.18 7.79 0.86
C THR A 56 -30.05 7.99 2.10
N LYS A 57 -31.10 8.82 2.00
CA LYS A 57 -32.09 9.06 3.05
C LYS A 57 -33.32 8.15 2.86
N GLY A 58 -34.14 8.04 3.90
CA GLY A 58 -35.37 7.25 3.91
C GLY A 58 -35.24 5.93 4.67
N SER A 59 -36.30 5.10 4.60
CA SER A 59 -36.43 3.87 5.39
C SER A 59 -35.39 2.79 5.09
N LYS A 60 -34.72 2.87 3.94
CA LYS A 60 -33.59 2.01 3.56
C LYS A 60 -32.36 2.87 3.24
N SER A 61 -31.90 3.64 4.22
CA SER A 61 -30.64 4.38 4.11
C SER A 61 -29.49 3.43 3.74
N ARG A 62 -28.63 3.88 2.82
CA ARG A 62 -27.43 3.17 2.37
C ARG A 62 -26.25 4.11 2.37
N LYS A 63 -25.10 3.64 2.83
CA LYS A 63 -23.82 4.37 2.83
C LYS A 63 -22.83 3.70 1.88
N LEU A 64 -22.41 4.45 0.87
CA LEU A 64 -21.38 4.05 -0.09
C LEU A 64 -20.15 4.94 0.12
N VAL A 65 -18.98 4.32 0.13
CA VAL A 65 -17.70 5.02 0.32
C VAL A 65 -16.80 4.75 -0.87
N PHE A 66 -16.18 5.78 -1.40
CA PHE A 66 -15.14 5.71 -2.43
C PHE A 66 -13.85 6.26 -1.84
N SER A 67 -12.76 5.50 -1.88
CA SER A 67 -11.50 5.94 -1.29
C SER A 67 -10.84 7.10 -2.04
N GLY A 68 -11.02 7.15 -3.37
CA GLY A 68 -10.05 7.82 -4.25
C GLY A 68 -8.70 7.09 -4.20
N ASP A 69 -7.65 7.72 -4.71
CA ASP A 69 -6.28 7.23 -4.55
C ASP A 69 -5.78 7.61 -3.15
N THR A 70 -5.25 6.65 -2.40
CA THR A 70 -4.80 6.85 -1.02
C THR A 70 -3.97 5.69 -0.49
N THR A 71 -3.03 5.96 0.42
CA THR A 71 -2.57 4.96 1.40
C THR A 71 -3.66 4.71 2.45
N PRO A 72 -3.52 3.72 3.37
CA PRO A 72 -4.40 3.63 4.53
C PRO A 72 -4.61 4.99 5.21
N CYS A 73 -5.88 5.32 5.50
CA CYS A 73 -6.29 6.64 5.97
C CYS A 73 -7.39 6.52 7.04
N ASP A 74 -7.04 6.88 8.27
CA ASP A 74 -7.96 6.82 9.41
C ASP A 74 -9.15 7.77 9.25
N LEU A 75 -8.94 8.93 8.62
CA LEU A 75 -10.04 9.88 8.34
C LEU A 75 -11.10 9.25 7.42
N LEU A 76 -10.68 8.45 6.44
CA LEU A 76 -11.60 7.73 5.56
C LEU A 76 -12.36 6.65 6.32
N ILE A 77 -11.65 5.89 7.18
CA ILE A 77 -12.23 4.85 8.05
C ILE A 77 -13.33 5.46 8.93
N GLU A 78 -13.04 6.55 9.62
CA GLU A 78 -13.98 7.21 10.53
C GLU A 78 -15.16 7.82 9.78
N ALA A 79 -14.91 8.52 8.67
CA ALA A 79 -15.98 9.13 7.87
C ALA A 79 -16.90 8.06 7.23
N GLY A 80 -16.33 6.93 6.85
CA GLY A 80 -17.00 5.81 6.19
C GLY A 80 -17.62 4.79 7.13
N LYS A 81 -17.47 4.92 8.46
CA LYS A 81 -17.85 3.89 9.44
C LYS A 81 -19.24 3.29 9.20
N ASP A 82 -19.34 1.97 9.30
CA ASP A 82 -20.53 1.17 9.04
C ASP A 82 -21.07 1.30 7.60
N ALA A 83 -20.18 1.49 6.62
CA ALA A 83 -20.54 1.54 5.21
C ALA A 83 -21.25 0.25 4.75
N ASP A 84 -22.27 0.38 3.91
CA ASP A 84 -22.83 -0.77 3.20
C ASP A 84 -21.87 -1.25 2.11
N VAL A 85 -21.19 -0.32 1.44
CA VAL A 85 -20.20 -0.62 0.40
C VAL A 85 -19.02 0.32 0.53
N LEU A 86 -17.82 -0.24 0.57
CA LEU A 86 -16.57 0.47 0.34
C LEU A 86 -16.01 0.09 -1.03
N VAL A 87 -15.79 1.06 -1.91
CA VAL A 87 -15.00 0.92 -3.13
C VAL A 87 -13.62 1.51 -2.85
N HIS A 88 -12.60 0.67 -2.80
CA HIS A 88 -11.25 1.07 -2.40
C HIS A 88 -10.23 0.78 -3.50
N GLU A 89 -9.30 1.72 -3.72
CA GLU A 89 -8.15 1.49 -4.59
C GLU A 89 -7.25 0.38 -4.04
N ALA A 90 -6.69 -0.42 -4.92
CA ALA A 90 -5.82 -1.53 -4.58
C ALA A 90 -4.71 -1.65 -5.63
N THR A 91 -3.99 -0.54 -5.82
CA THR A 91 -3.04 -0.38 -6.92
C THR A 91 -1.90 -1.39 -6.87
N PHE A 92 -1.42 -1.73 -5.68
CA PHE A 92 -0.25 -2.60 -5.49
C PHE A 92 -0.61 -3.99 -4.95
N ASP A 93 0.20 -4.98 -5.31
CA ASP A 93 0.18 -6.29 -4.66
C ASP A 93 0.72 -6.20 -3.23
N ASP A 94 0.41 -7.21 -2.42
CA ASP A 94 0.82 -7.31 -1.01
C ASP A 94 2.34 -7.27 -0.81
N ASP A 95 3.15 -7.73 -1.77
CA ASP A 95 4.62 -7.74 -1.71
C ASP A 95 5.26 -6.36 -2.02
N ARG A 96 4.46 -5.35 -2.36
CA ARG A 96 4.91 -4.03 -2.80
C ARG A 96 4.55 -2.90 -1.84
N GLU A 97 4.39 -3.20 -0.55
CA GLU A 97 4.02 -2.20 0.46
C GLU A 97 4.93 -0.96 0.48
N ILE A 98 6.25 -1.13 0.34
CA ILE A 98 7.20 0.00 0.28
C ILE A 98 6.95 0.88 -0.95
N GLU A 99 6.68 0.28 -2.11
CA GLU A 99 6.36 1.03 -3.33
C GLU A 99 5.02 1.73 -3.22
N ALA A 100 4.01 1.06 -2.63
CA ALA A 100 2.69 1.59 -2.38
C ALA A 100 2.77 2.84 -1.49
N GLN A 101 3.51 2.77 -0.38
CA GLN A 101 3.74 3.91 0.50
C GLN A 101 4.45 5.06 -0.22
N LYS A 102 5.53 4.77 -0.96
CA LYS A 102 6.31 5.78 -1.69
C LYS A 102 5.46 6.51 -2.75
N LYS A 103 4.60 5.78 -3.45
CA LYS A 103 3.70 6.33 -4.48
C LYS A 103 2.35 6.78 -3.94
N ARG A 104 2.14 6.66 -2.63
CA ARG A 104 0.94 7.05 -1.90
C ARG A 104 -0.34 6.36 -2.38
N HIS A 105 -0.26 5.05 -2.55
CA HIS A 105 -1.36 4.16 -2.89
C HIS A 105 -1.48 3.03 -1.87
N SER A 106 -2.51 2.20 -2.01
CA SER A 106 -2.74 1.04 -1.14
C SER A 106 -2.37 -0.27 -1.82
N THR A 107 -1.96 -1.24 -1.00
CA THR A 107 -1.96 -2.65 -1.41
C THR A 107 -3.36 -3.26 -1.30
N MET A 108 -3.60 -4.40 -1.95
CA MET A 108 -4.85 -5.17 -1.79
C MET A 108 -5.14 -5.50 -0.33
N ARG A 109 -4.14 -5.99 0.43
CA ARG A 109 -4.30 -6.25 1.87
C ARG A 109 -4.69 -5.01 2.66
N GLN A 110 -4.01 -3.90 2.40
CA GLN A 110 -4.26 -2.63 3.08
C GLN A 110 -5.69 -2.15 2.84
N ALA A 111 -6.16 -2.20 1.59
CA ALA A 111 -7.54 -1.85 1.24
C ALA A 111 -8.58 -2.72 1.95
N VAL A 112 -8.34 -4.04 2.04
CA VAL A 112 -9.21 -4.96 2.80
C VAL A 112 -9.19 -4.62 4.29
N ASN A 113 -8.02 -4.33 4.86
CA ASN A 113 -7.89 -3.96 6.27
C ASN A 113 -8.59 -2.64 6.59
N VAL A 114 -8.53 -1.64 5.69
CA VAL A 114 -9.29 -0.39 5.79
C VAL A 114 -10.79 -0.68 5.82
N GLY A 115 -11.28 -1.54 4.92
CA GLY A 115 -12.69 -1.93 4.91
C GLY A 115 -13.14 -2.66 6.18
N LYS A 116 -12.28 -3.52 6.74
CA LYS A 116 -12.53 -4.17 8.04
C LYS A 116 -12.59 -3.15 9.18
N ALA A 117 -11.62 -2.24 9.25
CA ALA A 117 -11.59 -1.20 10.29
C ALA A 117 -12.80 -0.26 10.20
N MET A 118 -13.27 0.03 8.98
CA MET A 118 -14.48 0.80 8.70
C MET A 118 -15.77 0.06 9.07
N ASN A 119 -15.71 -1.25 9.38
CA ASN A 119 -16.88 -2.13 9.50
C ASN A 119 -17.75 -2.10 8.23
N ALA A 120 -17.13 -2.08 7.05
CA ALA A 120 -17.84 -2.09 5.78
C ALA A 120 -18.47 -3.47 5.53
N LYS A 121 -19.75 -3.51 5.15
CA LYS A 121 -20.47 -4.78 4.89
C LYS A 121 -19.96 -5.50 3.65
N HIS A 122 -19.58 -4.72 2.63
CA HIS A 122 -19.02 -5.19 1.37
C HIS A 122 -17.84 -4.31 0.95
N ILE A 123 -16.79 -4.93 0.42
CA ILE A 123 -15.60 -4.24 -0.07
C ILE A 123 -15.41 -4.58 -1.54
N ILE A 124 -15.25 -3.57 -2.38
CA ILE A 124 -14.96 -3.69 -3.80
C ILE A 124 -13.57 -3.10 -4.04
N LEU A 125 -12.63 -3.94 -4.46
CA LEU A 125 -11.29 -3.50 -4.81
C LEU A 125 -11.26 -3.03 -6.27
N THR A 126 -10.62 -1.90 -6.54
CA THR A 126 -10.52 -1.31 -7.87
C THR A 126 -9.16 -0.62 -8.09
N HIS A 127 -8.99 0.04 -9.24
CA HIS A 127 -7.80 0.81 -9.59
C HIS A 127 -6.52 -0.03 -9.53
N PHE A 128 -6.57 -1.22 -10.14
CA PHE A 128 -5.43 -2.15 -10.17
C PHE A 128 -4.30 -1.63 -11.08
N SER A 129 -3.06 -2.03 -10.77
CA SER A 129 -1.90 -1.68 -11.60
C SER A 129 -2.09 -2.11 -13.05
N ALA A 130 -1.75 -1.23 -13.99
CA ALA A 130 -1.68 -1.54 -15.42
C ALA A 130 -0.71 -2.69 -15.77
N ARG A 131 0.13 -3.15 -14.83
CA ARG A 131 0.93 -4.38 -14.97
C ARG A 131 0.07 -5.64 -15.12
N TYR A 132 -1.18 -5.58 -14.70
CA TYR A 132 -2.13 -6.69 -14.73
C TYR A 132 -3.34 -6.30 -15.59
N PRO A 133 -3.18 -6.25 -16.93
CA PRO A 133 -4.19 -5.68 -17.82
C PRO A 133 -5.48 -6.51 -17.90
N LYS A 134 -5.44 -7.78 -17.45
CA LYS A 134 -6.58 -8.70 -17.54
C LYS A 134 -7.22 -8.99 -16.19
N VAL A 135 -6.42 -9.39 -15.20
CA VAL A 135 -6.89 -9.75 -13.85
C VAL A 135 -5.80 -9.43 -12.83
N PRO A 136 -6.12 -8.84 -11.66
CA PRO A 136 -5.16 -8.70 -10.57
C PRO A 136 -4.81 -10.07 -9.97
N THR A 137 -3.88 -10.10 -9.02
CA THR A 137 -3.72 -11.29 -8.17
C THR A 137 -5.03 -11.56 -7.41
N LEU A 138 -5.36 -12.85 -7.20
CA LEU A 138 -6.59 -13.27 -6.51
C LEU A 138 -6.28 -14.14 -5.28
N PRO A 139 -5.54 -13.61 -4.29
CA PRO A 139 -5.18 -14.38 -3.12
C PRO A 139 -6.41 -14.84 -2.32
N GLN A 140 -6.28 -15.98 -1.64
CA GLN A 140 -7.40 -16.71 -1.04
C GLN A 140 -8.16 -15.91 0.04
N TYR A 141 -7.46 -15.00 0.75
CA TYR A 141 -8.07 -14.19 1.81
C TYR A 141 -9.14 -13.20 1.31
N LEU A 142 -9.24 -12.97 0.00
CA LEU A 142 -10.32 -12.14 -0.56
C LEU A 142 -11.69 -12.82 -0.47
N ASP A 143 -11.72 -14.14 -0.31
CA ASP A 143 -12.97 -14.89 -0.17
C ASP A 143 -13.56 -14.68 1.22
N GLU A 144 -12.73 -14.25 2.16
CA GLU A 144 -13.12 -13.81 3.49
C GLU A 144 -13.58 -12.35 3.43
N ASN A 145 -14.62 -11.98 4.18
CA ASN A 145 -15.04 -10.58 4.42
C ASN A 145 -15.80 -9.88 3.29
N ASN A 146 -16.54 -10.63 2.46
CA ASN A 146 -17.39 -10.07 1.40
C ASN A 146 -16.62 -9.13 0.44
N VAL A 147 -15.36 -9.47 0.15
CA VAL A 147 -14.52 -8.70 -0.78
C VAL A 147 -14.73 -9.22 -2.19
N GLY A 148 -14.91 -8.31 -3.14
CA GLY A 148 -14.86 -8.62 -4.56
C GLY A 148 -13.93 -7.70 -5.30
N ILE A 149 -13.47 -8.15 -6.46
CA ILE A 149 -12.70 -7.34 -7.39
C ILE A 149 -13.61 -6.70 -8.44
N SER A 150 -13.36 -5.44 -8.77
CA SER A 150 -13.99 -4.78 -9.90
C SER A 150 -13.32 -5.20 -11.21
N MET A 151 -14.10 -5.31 -12.28
CA MET A 151 -13.58 -5.40 -13.64
C MET A 151 -14.24 -4.34 -14.51
N ASP A 152 -13.63 -4.04 -15.65
CA ASP A 152 -14.22 -3.13 -16.63
C ASP A 152 -15.63 -3.62 -17.01
N ASN A 153 -16.59 -2.69 -16.97
CA ASN A 153 -18.02 -2.95 -17.22
C ASN A 153 -18.75 -3.79 -16.17
N LEU A 154 -18.14 -4.08 -15.01
CA LEU A 154 -18.85 -4.72 -13.92
C LEU A 154 -20.00 -3.83 -13.42
N VAL A 155 -21.21 -4.37 -13.39
CA VAL A 155 -22.40 -3.71 -12.84
C VAL A 155 -22.91 -4.53 -11.67
N VAL A 156 -23.01 -3.89 -10.51
CA VAL A 156 -23.46 -4.53 -9.26
C VAL A 156 -24.63 -3.73 -8.70
N SER A 157 -25.71 -4.42 -8.30
CA SER A 157 -26.79 -3.83 -7.54
C SER A 157 -26.64 -4.15 -6.05
N MET A 158 -27.33 -3.39 -5.19
CA MET A 158 -27.32 -3.64 -3.75
C MET A 158 -27.73 -5.08 -3.39
N ASP A 159 -28.65 -5.67 -4.15
CA ASP A 159 -29.15 -7.02 -3.92
C ASP A 159 -28.15 -8.11 -4.37
N SER A 160 -27.22 -7.77 -5.27
CA SER A 160 -26.21 -8.70 -5.76
C SER A 160 -24.88 -8.63 -5.00
N LEU A 161 -24.67 -7.63 -4.15
CA LEU A 161 -23.46 -7.49 -3.32
C LEU A 161 -23.10 -8.73 -2.49
N PRO A 162 -24.05 -9.46 -1.86
CA PRO A 162 -23.71 -10.70 -1.13
C PRO A 162 -23.15 -11.82 -2.02
N LYS A 163 -23.29 -11.70 -3.34
CA LYS A 163 -22.74 -12.67 -4.31
C LYS A 163 -21.35 -12.26 -4.80
N LEU A 164 -20.87 -11.07 -4.45
CA LEU A 164 -19.67 -10.49 -5.05
C LEU A 164 -18.41 -11.31 -4.72
N SER A 165 -18.25 -11.77 -3.48
CA SER A 165 -17.10 -12.62 -3.10
C SER A 165 -17.07 -13.96 -3.84
N LYS A 166 -18.24 -14.50 -4.21
CA LYS A 166 -18.34 -15.73 -5.00
C LYS A 166 -17.81 -15.55 -6.42
N LEU A 167 -17.77 -14.32 -6.93
CA LEU A 167 -17.17 -14.06 -8.25
C LEU A 167 -15.66 -14.31 -8.25
N ASN A 168 -14.98 -14.20 -7.10
CA ASN A 168 -13.54 -14.46 -7.02
C ASN A 168 -13.20 -15.89 -7.47
N GLU A 169 -14.02 -16.88 -7.10
CA GLU A 169 -13.87 -18.27 -7.57
C GLU A 169 -14.05 -18.37 -9.09
N ILE A 170 -15.05 -17.69 -9.64
CA ILE A 170 -15.31 -17.66 -11.07
C ILE A 170 -14.15 -17.01 -11.82
N TRP A 171 -13.61 -15.90 -11.30
CA TRP A 171 -12.46 -15.22 -11.91
C TRP A 171 -11.22 -16.10 -11.90
N ARG A 172 -11.00 -16.90 -10.86
CA ARG A 172 -9.88 -17.85 -10.83
C ARG A 172 -10.00 -18.93 -11.90
N ILE A 173 -11.21 -19.38 -12.20
CA ILE A 173 -11.46 -20.36 -13.28
C ILE A 173 -11.29 -19.71 -14.65
N VAL A 174 -11.89 -18.53 -14.86
CA VAL A 174 -11.88 -17.84 -16.15
C VAL A 174 -10.47 -17.38 -16.55
N TYR A 175 -9.66 -16.98 -15.57
CA TYR A 175 -8.31 -16.45 -15.78
C TYR A 175 -7.21 -17.36 -15.23
N GLU A 176 -7.44 -18.67 -15.18
CA GLU A 176 -6.50 -19.65 -14.63
C GLU A 176 -5.10 -19.50 -15.26
N GLU A 177 -5.03 -19.40 -16.59
CA GLU A 177 -3.78 -19.25 -17.33
C GLU A 177 -3.06 -17.93 -16.98
N GLU A 178 -3.78 -16.82 -16.95
CA GLU A 178 -3.22 -15.52 -16.56
C GLU A 178 -2.69 -15.53 -15.13
N LEU A 179 -3.44 -16.12 -14.18
CA LEU A 179 -3.07 -16.19 -12.78
C LEU A 179 -1.84 -17.08 -12.59
N PHE A 180 -1.79 -18.24 -13.25
CA PHE A 180 -0.62 -19.11 -13.25
C PHE A 180 0.63 -18.38 -13.78
N ASN A 181 0.47 -17.60 -14.85
CA ASN A 181 1.54 -16.80 -15.42
C ASN A 181 2.00 -15.67 -14.48
N ILE A 182 1.07 -15.02 -13.77
CA ILE A 182 1.38 -14.00 -12.76
C ILE A 182 2.16 -14.62 -11.60
N GLU A 183 1.68 -15.74 -11.05
CA GLU A 183 2.31 -16.44 -9.94
C GLU A 183 3.73 -16.91 -10.30
N THR A 184 3.90 -17.53 -11.47
CA THR A 184 5.22 -17.97 -11.97
C THR A 184 6.19 -16.80 -12.08
N ARG A 185 5.76 -15.66 -12.62
CA ARG A 185 6.60 -14.45 -12.71
C ARG A 185 6.95 -13.90 -11.33
N ASN A 186 6.02 -13.92 -10.38
CA ASN A 186 6.26 -13.44 -9.02
C ASN A 186 7.24 -14.36 -8.28
N TYR A 187 7.11 -15.68 -8.43
CA TYR A 187 8.06 -16.65 -7.87
C TYR A 187 9.48 -16.46 -8.43
N ALA A 188 9.61 -16.29 -9.75
CA ALA A 188 10.90 -16.03 -10.39
C ALA A 188 11.56 -14.74 -9.88
N LYS A 189 10.78 -13.67 -9.67
CA LYS A 189 11.27 -12.42 -9.06
C LYS A 189 11.71 -12.63 -7.61
N GLY A 190 10.94 -13.39 -6.82
CA GLY A 190 11.28 -13.71 -5.43
C GLY A 190 12.59 -14.47 -5.32
N ILE A 191 12.81 -15.48 -6.16
CA ILE A 191 14.10 -16.20 -6.24
C ILE A 191 15.23 -15.25 -6.59
N LYS A 192 15.05 -14.37 -7.58
CA LYS A 192 16.07 -13.40 -7.97
C LYS A 192 16.42 -12.47 -6.80
N ALA A 193 15.42 -11.89 -6.14
CA ALA A 193 15.63 -11.01 -5.00
C ALA A 193 16.37 -11.71 -3.84
N LEU A 194 16.06 -12.98 -3.58
CA LEU A 194 16.76 -13.78 -2.57
C LEU A 194 18.23 -14.06 -2.97
N LYS A 195 18.50 -14.37 -4.24
CA LYS A 195 19.88 -14.53 -4.73
C LYS A 195 20.69 -13.25 -4.60
N ASP A 196 20.07 -12.11 -4.93
CA ASP A 196 20.70 -10.79 -4.83
C ASP A 196 21.02 -10.43 -3.37
N SER A 197 20.12 -10.74 -2.42
CA SER A 197 20.34 -10.49 -0.99
C SER A 197 21.41 -11.40 -0.37
N VAL A 198 21.45 -12.69 -0.74
CA VAL A 198 22.49 -13.63 -0.31
C VAL A 198 23.86 -13.15 -0.82
N THR A 199 23.97 -12.79 -2.10
CA THR A 199 25.22 -12.29 -2.70
C THR A 199 25.70 -11.02 -2.01
N THR A 200 24.79 -10.08 -1.71
CA THR A 200 25.11 -8.83 -1.00
C THR A 200 25.66 -9.11 0.40
N THR A 201 25.08 -10.09 1.12
CA THR A 201 25.50 -10.49 2.47
C THR A 201 26.89 -11.14 2.47
N THR A 202 27.20 -12.00 1.49
CA THR A 202 28.52 -12.64 1.37
C THR A 202 29.63 -11.61 1.10
N ILE A 203 29.34 -10.58 0.30
CA ILE A 203 30.29 -9.50 0.02
C ILE A 203 30.53 -8.61 1.25
N THR A 204 29.50 -8.32 2.05
CA THR A 204 29.66 -7.53 3.28
C THR A 204 30.40 -8.30 4.36
N ALA A 205 30.16 -9.61 4.50
CA ALA A 205 30.92 -10.46 5.43
C ALA A 205 32.40 -10.59 5.04
N ALA A 206 32.70 -10.69 3.74
CA ALA A 206 34.08 -10.73 3.25
C ALA A 206 34.82 -9.38 3.39
N ALA A 207 34.10 -8.25 3.44
CA ALA A 207 34.68 -6.92 3.59
C ALA A 207 34.97 -6.53 5.05
N THR A 208 34.53 -7.30 6.04
CA THR A 208 34.82 -7.06 7.47
C THR A 208 36.01 -7.86 8.02
N GLU A 209 36.68 -8.67 7.19
CA GLU A 209 37.80 -9.53 7.63
C GLU A 209 39.21 -9.00 7.30
N ASP A 210 39.36 -7.79 6.71
CA ASP A 210 40.68 -7.26 6.34
C ASP A 210 40.90 -5.82 6.84
N ASP A 211 41.05 -5.64 8.16
CA ASP A 211 41.62 -4.38 8.71
C ASP A 211 42.29 -4.54 10.10
N THR A 212 42.95 -5.68 10.37
CA THR A 212 43.79 -5.84 11.58
C THR A 212 45.19 -6.42 11.33
N ALA A 213 45.70 -6.36 10.09
CA ALA A 213 47.09 -6.70 9.82
C ALA A 213 48.02 -5.55 10.25
N THR A 214 48.41 -5.55 11.53
CA THR A 214 49.50 -4.70 12.04
C THR A 214 50.82 -5.19 11.44
N PRO A 215 51.66 -4.32 10.84
CA PRO A 215 52.93 -4.76 10.26
C PRO A 215 53.88 -5.28 11.35
N PRO A 216 54.67 -6.33 11.07
CA PRO A 216 55.52 -6.95 12.08
C PRO A 216 56.62 -5.99 12.55
N GLN A 217 56.72 -5.81 13.86
CA GLN A 217 57.78 -5.05 14.53
C GLN A 217 59.13 -5.80 14.40
N PRO A 218 60.26 -5.11 14.15
CA PRO A 218 61.57 -5.75 14.10
C PRO A 218 62.02 -6.25 15.48
N LEU A 219 62.63 -7.44 15.50
CA LEU A 219 63.20 -8.09 16.68
C LEU A 219 64.31 -7.23 17.32
N SER A 220 64.16 -6.94 18.62
CA SER A 220 65.18 -6.27 19.43
C SER A 220 66.33 -7.21 19.79
N GLU A 221 67.58 -6.78 19.55
CA GLU A 221 68.80 -7.49 19.96
C GLU A 221 69.03 -7.49 21.50
N PRO A 222 69.68 -8.53 22.06
CA PRO A 222 69.88 -8.69 23.51
C PRO A 222 70.99 -7.80 24.10
N PRO A 223 71.01 -7.58 25.44
CA PRO A 223 71.81 -6.51 26.06
C PRO A 223 73.32 -6.78 26.08
N ALA A 224 74.08 -5.73 25.82
CA ALA A 224 75.55 -5.73 25.81
C ALA A 224 76.17 -6.04 27.19
N LYS A 225 77.15 -6.94 27.21
CA LYS A 225 77.97 -7.26 28.38
C LYS A 225 78.91 -6.10 28.72
N LYS A 226 78.83 -5.62 29.96
CA LYS A 226 79.77 -4.67 30.58
C LYS A 226 81.20 -5.23 30.55
N ARG A 227 82.18 -4.39 30.19
CA ARG A 227 83.57 -4.51 30.64
C ARG A 227 83.96 -3.22 31.36
N ALA A 228 84.35 -3.37 32.62
CA ALA A 228 84.95 -2.35 33.44
C ALA A 228 86.44 -2.21 33.08
N PHE A 229 86.95 -0.98 33.00
CA PHE A 229 88.29 -0.61 33.43
C PHE A 229 88.24 0.85 33.85
N GLY A 230 88.86 1.15 35.00
CA GLY A 230 88.77 2.45 35.64
C GLY A 230 90.05 3.27 35.59
N ASN A 231 89.91 4.42 36.25
CA ASN A 231 90.89 5.12 37.08
C ASN A 231 91.74 6.25 36.48
N ASN A 232 91.46 7.45 37.03
CA ASN A 232 92.34 8.49 37.60
C ASN A 232 93.32 9.32 36.75
N GLY A 233 93.35 10.63 37.07
CA GLY A 233 94.43 11.58 36.80
C GLY A 233 93.95 12.81 36.02
N ASP A 234 93.48 13.91 36.60
CA ASP A 234 94.13 14.93 37.44
C ASP A 234 94.80 16.08 36.64
N THR A 235 94.64 17.30 37.17
CA THR A 235 95.29 18.60 36.91
C THR A 235 94.95 19.47 35.68
N SER A 236 94.39 20.65 36.02
CA SER A 236 94.62 22.04 35.54
C SER A 236 94.56 22.37 34.05
#